data_AF-A0A8B9EJB1-F1
#
_entry.id   AF-A0A8B9EJB1-F1
#
_cell.length_a   1.000
_cell.length_b   1.000
_cell.length_c   1.000
_cell.angle_alpha   90.00
_cell.angle_beta   90.00
_cell.angle_gamma   90.00
#
_symmetry.space_group_name_H-M   'P 1'
#
loop_
_entity.id
_entity.type
_entity.pdbx_description
1 polymer ?
#
loop_
_entity_poly.entity_id
_entity_poly.type
_entity_poly.pdbx_seq_one_letter_code
_entity_poly.pdbx_strand_id
1 'polypeptide(L)'
;MHKWILTWILPILLYRSYFYIIFLMGTISLACNDMTPEQMATNVNCSSPERHTRSYDYMEGGDVRVRRLFCRTQWYMRIDKRGKVKGTREANNNYSTSYRLFQLSMSLNSSKFLNEENSQGPKRNRECLESLESQTPSSFRDNPLQQLQLASQEVLEKAKKSGRSKCPRCNSSRMFYCYTCFVPVETVPTKEIPTVKLPLKIDIIKHPNETDGKSTAVHAKLLAPDDVTIYKYPCIPEYKEKRHEIALIFPGPNSVSVKDIAFHLQKYSKKAVCDNDDDCSREPFLKQAKIEPKEEKNLGECIASNRNESTGLKKIIFIDSTWNQTNKIITDERLQGLLQIELKTRKTCFWRHQKGKPDTYLSTIEAIYYFFVDYHQEVLKENYKGQYDNLLFFFSFMYSLIKNAKCCKGKE
;
A
#
# COMPACT_ATOMS: atom_id res chain seq x y z
N MET A 1 67.98 8.03 56.38
CA MET A 1 66.76 8.61 56.99
C MET A 1 66.19 9.69 56.08
N HIS A 2 64.93 9.51 55.68
CA HIS A 2 63.93 10.54 55.30
C HIS A 2 64.12 11.47 54.08
N LYS A 3 64.71 11.04 52.96
CA LYS A 3 64.53 11.80 51.69
C LYS A 3 64.25 11.00 50.40
N TRP A 4 64.23 9.67 50.44
CA TRP A 4 64.18 8.86 49.21
C TRP A 4 62.91 8.02 49.00
N ILE A 5 61.89 8.18 49.87
CA ILE A 5 60.67 7.35 49.82
C ILE A 5 59.43 8.11 49.32
N LEU A 6 59.49 9.45 49.18
CA LEU A 6 58.31 10.25 48.82
C LEU A 6 58.11 10.47 47.30
N THR A 7 59.10 10.20 46.45
CA THR A 7 59.01 10.50 45.01
C THR A 7 58.47 9.36 44.16
N TRP A 8 58.36 8.15 44.71
CA TRP A 8 57.88 6.96 43.98
C TRP A 8 56.42 6.60 44.25
N ILE A 9 55.75 7.28 45.19
CA ILE A 9 54.35 7.02 45.55
C ILE A 9 53.39 7.97 44.79
N LEU A 10 53.87 9.15 44.38
CA LEU A 10 53.06 10.13 43.65
C LEU A 10 52.60 9.68 42.24
N PRO A 11 53.42 8.98 41.41
CA PRO A 11 52.98 8.60 40.07
C PRO A 11 51.92 7.49 40.10
N ILE A 12 51.95 6.63 41.11
CA ILE A 12 51.09 5.43 41.19
C ILE A 12 49.68 5.80 41.66
N LEU A 13 49.54 6.77 42.57
CA LEU A 13 48.23 7.21 43.05
C LEU A 13 47.45 7.99 41.99
N LEU A 14 48.14 8.83 41.20
CA LEU A 14 47.51 9.60 40.12
C LEU A 14 47.07 8.69 38.94
N TYR A 15 47.88 7.68 38.60
CA TYR A 15 47.51 6.71 37.56
C TYR A 15 46.33 5.83 37.97
N ARG A 16 46.25 5.48 39.27
CA ARG A 16 45.15 4.67 39.81
C ARG A 16 43.84 5.46 39.84
N SER A 17 43.86 6.74 40.21
CA SER A 17 42.69 7.62 40.10
C SER A 17 42.25 7.83 38.65
N TYR A 18 43.19 7.94 37.72
CA TYR A 18 42.88 8.09 36.29
C TYR A 18 42.23 6.82 35.71
N PHE A 19 42.72 5.63 36.11
CA PHE A 19 42.11 4.36 35.73
C PHE A 19 40.69 4.20 36.29
N TYR A 20 40.44 4.60 37.54
CA TYR A 20 39.10 4.58 38.11
C TYR A 20 38.16 5.58 37.43
N ILE A 21 38.64 6.76 37.01
CA ILE A 21 37.83 7.74 36.26
C ILE A 21 37.48 7.21 34.86
N ILE A 22 38.43 6.56 34.16
CA ILE A 22 38.15 5.92 32.86
C ILE A 22 37.13 4.79 33.02
N PHE A 23 37.25 3.96 34.07
CA PHE A 23 36.27 2.91 34.33
C PHE A 23 34.90 3.47 34.71
N LEU A 24 34.83 4.55 35.50
CA LEU A 24 33.57 5.20 35.86
C LEU A 24 32.89 5.82 34.62
N MET A 25 33.64 6.51 33.77
CA MET A 25 33.13 7.07 32.51
C MET A 25 32.72 5.97 31.52
N GLY A 26 33.43 4.84 31.49
CA GLY A 26 33.06 3.65 30.71
C GLY A 26 31.77 3.01 31.20
N THR A 27 31.55 2.94 32.52
CA THR A 27 30.29 2.42 33.10
C THR A 27 29.10 3.37 32.93
N ILE A 28 29.34 4.69 32.92
CA ILE A 28 28.28 5.67 32.61
C ILE A 28 27.93 5.63 31.11
N SER A 29 28.89 5.35 30.22
CA SER A 29 28.62 5.11 28.79
C SER A 29 27.97 3.75 28.48
N LEU A 30 28.11 2.73 29.34
CA LEU A 30 27.40 1.46 29.19
C LEU A 30 26.02 1.42 29.87
N ALA A 31 25.75 2.26 30.88
CA ALA A 31 24.44 2.31 31.53
C ALA A 31 23.42 3.25 30.86
N CYS A 32 23.81 3.95 29.78
CA CYS A 32 22.94 4.87 29.04
C CYS A 32 22.55 4.39 27.62
N ASN A 33 22.77 3.12 27.27
CA ASN A 33 22.45 2.60 25.94
C ASN A 33 21.45 1.43 25.88
N ASP A 34 20.73 1.14 26.96
CA ASP A 34 19.53 0.30 26.88
C ASP A 34 18.31 1.16 26.50
N MET A 35 18.32 1.64 25.26
CA MET A 35 17.10 2.13 24.59
C MET A 35 16.58 1.03 23.67
N THR A 36 15.30 0.70 23.83
CA THR A 36 14.62 -0.27 22.99
C THR A 36 14.55 0.24 21.53
N PRO A 37 14.49 -0.66 20.53
CA PRO A 37 14.45 -0.29 19.10
C PRO A 37 13.32 0.67 18.72
N GLU A 38 12.28 0.80 19.55
CA GLU A 38 11.14 1.67 19.34
C GLU A 38 11.47 3.17 19.55
N GLN A 39 12.49 3.52 20.33
CA GLN A 39 12.83 4.91 20.64
C GLN A 39 13.82 5.54 19.63
N MET A 40 14.70 4.74 18.99
CA MET A 40 15.58 5.25 17.91
C MET A 40 14.83 5.76 16.68
N ALA A 41 13.61 5.28 16.43
CA ALA A 41 12.80 5.74 15.30
C ALA A 41 12.30 7.20 15.43
N THR A 42 12.38 7.79 16.62
CA THR A 42 11.82 9.14 16.87
C THR A 42 12.84 10.29 16.79
N ASN A 43 14.14 10.03 16.79
CA ASN A 43 15.18 11.08 16.86
C ASN A 43 16.03 11.29 15.61
N VAL A 44 15.73 10.63 14.48
CA VAL A 44 16.41 10.94 13.21
C VAL A 44 15.66 12.06 12.50
N ASN A 45 15.97 13.29 12.89
CA ASN A 45 15.54 14.50 12.18
C ASN A 45 16.35 14.61 10.88
N CYS A 46 15.93 13.88 9.84
CA CYS A 46 16.52 13.98 8.51
C CYS A 46 16.17 15.33 7.88
N SER A 47 17.23 16.07 7.55
CA SER A 47 17.28 17.31 6.80
C SER A 47 16.25 17.38 5.65
N SER A 48 15.60 18.53 5.55
CA SER A 48 14.58 18.88 4.57
C SER A 48 14.95 18.50 3.12
N PRO A 49 14.14 17.71 2.40
CA PRO A 49 14.38 17.48 0.98
C PRO A 49 14.03 18.74 0.18
N GLU A 50 14.94 19.11 -0.73
CA GLU A 50 14.74 20.14 -1.76
C GLU A 50 13.37 19.95 -2.45
N ARG A 51 12.56 21.00 -2.41
CA ARG A 51 11.25 21.02 -3.07
C ARG A 51 11.44 21.29 -4.55
N HIS A 52 11.49 20.24 -5.36
CA HIS A 52 11.22 20.37 -6.78
C HIS A 52 9.80 20.89 -7.02
N THR A 53 9.67 21.89 -7.89
CA THR A 53 8.40 22.46 -8.35
C THR A 53 7.56 21.38 -9.03
N ARG A 54 6.52 20.89 -8.36
CA ARG A 54 5.61 19.88 -8.91
C ARG A 54 4.51 20.56 -9.71
N SER A 55 4.42 20.24 -11.00
CA SER A 55 3.19 20.46 -11.77
C SER A 55 2.10 19.51 -11.25
N TYR A 56 0.95 20.06 -10.87
CA TYR A 56 -0.16 19.31 -10.30
C TYR A 56 -1.35 19.26 -11.25
N ASP A 57 -1.40 18.24 -12.11
CA ASP A 57 -2.64 17.85 -12.81
C ASP A 57 -3.65 17.16 -11.87
N TYR A 58 -3.26 16.77 -10.66
CA TYR A 58 -4.04 15.84 -9.83
C TYR A 58 -5.04 16.47 -8.84
N MET A 59 -5.49 17.72 -9.07
CA MET A 59 -6.70 18.23 -8.39
C MET A 59 -7.97 17.44 -8.79
N GLU A 60 -7.84 16.50 -9.72
CA GLU A 60 -8.88 15.61 -10.20
C GLU A 60 -9.15 14.45 -9.22
N GLY A 61 -10.03 14.68 -8.23
CA GLY A 61 -10.63 13.62 -7.40
C GLY A 61 -10.10 13.51 -5.98
N GLY A 62 -9.32 14.49 -5.51
CA GLY A 62 -9.00 14.66 -4.09
C GLY A 62 -10.08 15.45 -3.35
N ASP A 63 -10.11 15.28 -2.02
CA ASP A 63 -10.85 16.10 -1.05
C ASP A 63 -10.50 17.60 -1.25
N VAL A 64 -11.34 18.36 -1.96
CA VAL A 64 -11.18 19.80 -2.16
C VAL A 64 -11.41 20.49 -0.82
N ARG A 65 -10.32 20.89 -0.17
CA ARG A 65 -10.39 21.50 1.16
C ARG A 65 -10.41 23.00 1.06
N VAL A 66 -11.54 23.59 1.42
CA VAL A 66 -11.63 25.02 1.67
C VAL A 66 -10.97 25.32 3.01
N ARG A 67 -9.92 26.15 2.99
CA ARG A 67 -9.18 26.60 4.17
C ARG A 67 -8.88 28.08 4.04
N ARG A 68 -8.84 28.78 5.18
CA ARG A 68 -8.27 30.12 5.27
C ARG A 68 -6.77 29.97 5.50
N LEU A 69 -5.95 30.64 4.70
CA LEU A 69 -4.51 30.65 4.95
C LEU A 69 -4.19 31.76 5.94
N PHE A 70 -3.67 31.38 7.10
CA PHE A 70 -3.26 32.31 8.14
C PHE A 70 -1.74 32.41 8.17
N CYS A 71 -1.24 33.63 7.96
CA CYS A 71 0.17 33.95 8.00
C CYS A 71 0.64 34.14 9.45
N ARG A 72 1.89 33.75 9.74
CA ARG A 72 2.55 33.96 11.04
C ARG A 72 2.51 35.42 11.51
N THR A 73 2.49 36.38 10.58
CA THR A 73 2.38 37.81 10.87
C THR A 73 0.98 38.28 11.27
N GLN A 74 0.07 37.35 11.61
CA GLN A 74 -1.30 37.60 12.08
C GLN A 74 -2.23 38.18 11.00
N TRP A 75 -2.18 37.61 9.79
CA TRP A 75 -3.04 37.99 8.68
C TRP A 75 -3.65 36.76 8.00
N TYR A 76 -4.93 36.82 7.68
CA TYR A 76 -5.55 35.91 6.72
C TYR A 76 -5.27 36.37 5.29
N MET A 77 -4.88 35.45 4.42
CA MET A 77 -4.74 35.73 3.00
C MET A 77 -6.13 35.88 2.37
N ARG A 78 -6.32 36.96 1.62
CA ARG A 78 -7.52 37.20 0.79
C ARG A 78 -7.12 37.48 -0.64
N ILE A 79 -7.99 37.09 -1.56
CA ILE A 79 -7.86 37.42 -2.98
C ILE A 79 -9.11 38.21 -3.35
N ASP A 80 -8.92 39.46 -3.78
CA ASP A 80 -10.04 40.31 -4.14
C ASP A 80 -10.62 39.95 -5.52
N LYS A 81 -11.76 40.57 -5.87
CA LYS A 81 -12.44 40.37 -7.16
C LYS A 81 -11.62 40.77 -8.39
N ARG A 82 -10.50 41.49 -8.20
CA ARG A 82 -9.57 41.89 -9.26
C ARG A 82 -8.33 40.97 -9.31
N GLY A 83 -8.32 39.89 -8.52
CA GLY A 83 -7.20 38.95 -8.42
C GLY A 83 -6.04 39.43 -7.54
N LYS A 84 -6.17 40.55 -6.83
CA LYS A 84 -5.08 41.08 -5.99
C LYS A 84 -5.04 40.34 -4.65
N VAL A 85 -3.88 39.78 -4.33
CA VAL A 85 -3.62 39.09 -3.06
C VAL A 85 -3.28 40.12 -1.97
N LYS A 86 -3.99 40.08 -0.83
CA LYS A 86 -3.76 40.95 0.33
C LYS A 86 -3.94 40.18 1.65
N GLY A 87 -3.47 40.77 2.75
CA GLY A 87 -3.82 40.34 4.11
C GLY A 87 -5.13 40.98 4.61
N THR A 88 -5.85 40.29 5.49
CA THR A 88 -6.90 40.85 6.35
C THR A 88 -6.76 40.31 7.78
N ARG A 89 -7.10 41.11 8.80
CA ARG A 89 -7.14 40.66 10.21
C ARG A 89 -8.51 40.12 10.61
N GLU A 90 -9.53 40.35 9.77
CA GLU A 90 -10.88 39.87 10.00
C GLU A 90 -11.00 38.40 9.61
N ALA A 91 -11.34 37.55 10.58
CA ALA A 91 -11.58 36.14 10.34
C ALA A 91 -12.80 35.91 9.42
N ASN A 92 -13.87 36.71 9.52
CA ASN A 92 -15.16 36.48 8.85
C ASN A 92 -15.34 37.19 7.50
N ASN A 93 -14.25 37.54 6.82
CA ASN A 93 -14.35 38.24 5.55
C ASN A 93 -14.69 37.27 4.40
N ASN A 94 -15.73 37.57 3.62
CA ASN A 94 -16.18 36.75 2.47
C ASN A 94 -15.11 36.51 1.39
N TYR A 95 -14.04 37.32 1.37
CA TYR A 95 -12.91 37.20 0.43
C TYR A 95 -11.71 36.42 0.99
N SER A 96 -11.77 35.98 2.25
CA SER A 96 -10.77 35.09 2.87
C SER A 96 -11.05 33.60 2.57
N THR A 97 -12.22 33.31 2.01
CA THR A 97 -12.65 31.96 1.62
C THR A 97 -12.56 31.84 0.10
N SER A 98 -11.86 30.84 -0.41
CA SER A 98 -11.52 30.64 -1.84
C SER A 98 -12.71 30.44 -2.81
N TYR A 99 -13.96 30.61 -2.35
CA TYR A 99 -15.17 30.31 -3.13
C TYR A 99 -15.38 31.25 -4.34
N ARG A 100 -14.97 32.52 -4.28
CA ARG A 100 -15.31 33.49 -5.33
C ARG A 100 -14.39 33.51 -6.55
N LEU A 101 -13.20 32.91 -6.49
CA LEU A 101 -12.31 32.87 -7.64
C LEU A 101 -12.84 31.98 -8.78
N PHE A 102 -13.53 30.89 -8.45
CA PHE A 102 -14.16 30.01 -9.43
C PHE A 102 -15.46 30.60 -10.01
N GLN A 103 -16.20 31.40 -9.25
CA GLN A 103 -17.44 32.02 -9.74
C GLN A 103 -17.18 33.20 -10.68
N LEU A 104 -16.09 33.95 -10.47
CA LEU A 104 -15.73 35.11 -11.32
C LEU A 104 -15.22 34.69 -12.70
N SER A 105 -14.53 33.54 -12.83
CA SER A 105 -14.08 33.06 -14.14
C SER A 105 -15.23 32.57 -15.03
N MET A 106 -16.33 32.09 -14.45
CA MET A 106 -17.52 31.69 -15.21
C MET A 106 -18.38 32.89 -15.65
N SER A 107 -18.32 34.02 -14.93
CA SER A 107 -19.12 35.22 -15.22
C SER A 107 -18.53 36.10 -16.32
N LEU A 108 -17.24 35.97 -16.66
CA LEU A 108 -16.55 36.87 -17.60
C LEU A 108 -16.67 36.44 -19.08
N ASN A 109 -17.28 35.29 -19.37
CA ASN A 109 -17.43 34.75 -20.73
C ASN A 109 -18.85 34.86 -21.32
N SER A 110 -19.69 35.78 -20.85
CA SER A 110 -20.96 36.09 -21.52
C SER A 110 -21.02 37.57 -21.89
N SER A 111 -20.53 37.88 -23.08
CA SER A 111 -20.77 39.14 -23.76
C SER A 111 -22.22 39.18 -24.26
N LYS A 112 -22.93 40.22 -23.83
CA LYS A 112 -24.27 40.61 -24.24
C LYS A 112 -24.41 40.73 -25.76
N PHE A 113 -25.51 40.22 -26.29
CA PHE A 113 -26.24 40.86 -27.41
C PHE A 113 -27.67 41.11 -26.94
N LEU A 114 -28.10 42.37 -27.12
CA LEU A 114 -29.46 42.85 -26.85
C LEU A 114 -30.40 42.42 -27.98
N ASN A 115 -31.66 42.14 -27.65
CA ASN A 115 -32.84 42.73 -28.31
C ASN A 115 -34.11 42.45 -27.48
N GLU A 116 -34.91 43.50 -27.27
CA GLU A 116 -36.32 43.49 -26.85
C GLU A 116 -37.19 42.89 -27.99
N GLU A 117 -38.41 42.35 -27.84
CA GLU A 117 -39.62 42.79 -27.12
C GLU A 117 -40.60 41.61 -26.80
N ASN A 118 -41.51 41.86 -25.85
CA ASN A 118 -42.86 41.30 -25.53
C ASN A 118 -43.37 40.01 -26.23
N SER A 119 -44.00 39.04 -25.54
CA SER A 119 -45.40 39.11 -25.05
C SER A 119 -45.82 37.88 -24.19
N GLN A 120 -46.57 38.14 -23.10
CA GLN A 120 -47.71 37.38 -22.50
C GLN A 120 -47.73 35.84 -22.35
N GLY A 121 -48.01 35.36 -21.12
CA GLY A 121 -48.81 34.14 -20.87
C GLY A 121 -48.27 33.19 -19.77
N PRO A 122 -49.10 32.47 -18.99
CA PRO A 122 -48.92 32.40 -17.54
C PRO A 122 -48.43 31.07 -16.93
N LYS A 123 -48.01 31.22 -15.66
CA LYS A 123 -47.73 30.25 -14.59
C LYS A 123 -48.49 28.90 -14.68
N ARG A 124 -47.79 27.80 -14.39
CA ARG A 124 -48.36 26.63 -13.70
C ARG A 124 -47.33 25.90 -12.86
N ASN A 125 -47.60 25.83 -11.56
CA ASN A 125 -47.08 24.81 -10.64
C ASN A 125 -47.45 23.41 -11.16
N ARG A 126 -46.58 22.42 -11.00
CA ARG A 126 -47.07 21.07 -10.69
C ARG A 126 -46.03 20.26 -9.92
N GLU A 127 -46.54 19.75 -8.82
CA GLU A 127 -45.92 18.84 -7.88
C GLU A 127 -45.57 17.49 -8.53
N CYS A 128 -44.62 16.85 -7.86
CA CYS A 128 -44.25 15.45 -7.90
C CYS A 128 -45.46 14.51 -8.04
N LEU A 129 -45.38 13.58 -8.99
CA LEU A 129 -46.03 12.28 -8.86
C LEU A 129 -45.17 11.22 -9.52
N GLU A 130 -44.83 10.21 -8.74
CA GLU A 130 -44.14 9.00 -9.15
C GLU A 130 -44.96 8.27 -10.23
N SER A 131 -44.28 7.82 -11.28
CA SER A 131 -44.75 6.67 -12.06
C SER A 131 -43.55 5.81 -12.45
N LEU A 132 -43.53 4.61 -11.86
CA LEU A 132 -42.82 3.44 -12.37
C LEU A 132 -43.10 3.31 -13.87
N GLU A 133 -42.06 3.26 -14.68
CA GLU A 133 -42.11 2.49 -15.93
C GLU A 133 -40.71 2.05 -16.36
N SER A 134 -40.70 0.82 -16.85
CA SER A 134 -39.60 -0.12 -16.98
C SER A 134 -38.69 0.12 -18.18
N GLN A 135 -37.39 0.14 -17.88
CA GLN A 135 -36.26 -0.49 -18.58
C GLN A 135 -36.13 -0.36 -20.11
N THR A 136 -34.98 0.19 -20.53
CA THR A 136 -34.13 -0.48 -21.53
C THR A 136 -32.65 -0.45 -21.05
N PRO A 137 -31.85 -1.53 -21.22
CA PRO A 137 -30.64 -1.76 -20.44
C PRO A 137 -29.37 -1.58 -21.30
N SER A 138 -28.61 -0.50 -21.11
CA SER A 138 -27.32 -0.36 -21.80
C SER A 138 -26.18 0.31 -21.01
N SER A 139 -26.27 0.39 -19.68
CA SER A 139 -25.16 0.96 -18.86
C SER A 139 -24.73 0.13 -17.64
N PHE A 140 -25.23 -1.11 -17.50
CA PHE A 140 -25.04 -1.95 -16.29
C PHE A 140 -24.06 -3.13 -16.44
N ARG A 141 -23.26 -3.18 -17.50
CA ARG A 141 -22.17 -4.16 -17.64
C ARG A 141 -20.85 -3.38 -17.57
N ASP A 142 -19.83 -3.93 -16.93
CA ASP A 142 -18.46 -3.39 -16.80
C ASP A 142 -18.08 -2.81 -15.42
N ASN A 143 -18.54 -3.40 -14.32
CA ASN A 143 -17.78 -3.34 -13.07
C ASN A 143 -17.37 -4.75 -12.63
N PRO A 144 -16.12 -5.18 -12.89
CA PRO A 144 -15.65 -6.52 -12.54
C PRO A 144 -15.66 -6.78 -11.02
N LEU A 145 -15.75 -5.73 -10.19
CA LEU A 145 -15.83 -5.85 -8.73
C LEU A 145 -17.24 -6.14 -8.20
N GLN A 146 -18.29 -6.06 -9.03
CA GLN A 146 -19.68 -6.30 -8.59
C GLN A 146 -20.01 -7.78 -8.37
N GLN A 147 -19.23 -8.70 -8.93
CA GLN A 147 -19.45 -10.14 -8.78
C GLN A 147 -18.85 -10.72 -7.49
N LEU A 148 -18.17 -9.88 -6.69
CA LEU A 148 -17.49 -10.28 -5.45
C LEU A 148 -18.48 -10.40 -4.28
N GLN A 149 -18.29 -11.42 -3.44
CA GLN A 149 -19.01 -11.63 -2.18
C GLN A 149 -18.39 -10.80 -1.05
N LEU A 150 -18.64 -9.50 -1.09
CA LEU A 150 -18.14 -8.56 -0.09
C LEU A 150 -19.10 -8.41 1.10
N ALA A 151 -18.52 -8.21 2.29
CA ALA A 151 -19.27 -7.78 3.46
C ALA A 151 -19.87 -6.37 3.27
N SER A 152 -20.91 -6.04 4.04
CA SER A 152 -21.54 -4.73 3.99
C SER A 152 -20.54 -3.59 4.28
N GLN A 153 -20.54 -2.57 3.41
CA GLN A 153 -19.67 -1.40 3.51
C GLN A 153 -20.34 -0.22 4.24
N GLU A 154 -21.46 -0.44 4.92
CA GLU A 154 -22.22 0.61 5.62
C GLU A 154 -21.37 1.39 6.63
N VAL A 155 -20.46 0.71 7.34
CA VAL A 155 -19.53 1.36 8.27
C VAL A 155 -18.67 2.42 7.58
N LEU A 156 -18.25 2.17 6.34
CA LEU A 156 -17.46 3.11 5.55
C LEU A 156 -18.31 4.27 5.02
N GLU A 157 -19.58 4.02 4.65
CA GLU A 157 -20.51 5.08 4.27
C GLU A 157 -20.85 6.01 5.44
N LYS A 158 -21.08 5.44 6.64
CA LYS A 158 -21.28 6.22 7.86
C LYS A 158 -20.03 7.06 8.18
N ALA A 159 -18.85 6.46 8.11
CA ALA A 159 -17.58 7.16 8.32
C ALA A 159 -17.38 8.30 7.32
N LYS A 160 -17.67 8.07 6.03
CA LYS A 160 -17.61 9.09 4.99
C LYS A 160 -18.52 10.28 5.29
N LYS A 161 -19.76 10.03 5.75
CA LYS A 161 -20.71 11.07 6.17
C LYS A 161 -20.23 11.83 7.40
N SER A 162 -19.62 11.14 8.37
CA SER A 162 -19.05 11.75 9.58
C SER A 162 -17.77 12.57 9.32
N GLY A 163 -17.11 12.33 8.19
CA GLY A 163 -15.87 13.00 7.82
C GLY A 163 -14.63 12.34 8.46
N ARG A 164 -13.57 13.15 8.61
CA ARG A 164 -12.28 12.64 9.11
C ARG A 164 -12.29 12.49 10.62
N SER A 165 -11.73 11.39 11.10
CA SER A 165 -11.55 11.12 12.52
C SER A 165 -10.07 10.88 12.86
N LYS A 166 -9.77 10.77 14.16
CA LYS A 166 -8.44 10.57 14.69
C LYS A 166 -8.06 9.09 14.68
N CYS A 167 -6.79 8.83 14.44
CA CYS A 167 -6.21 7.51 14.66
C CYS A 167 -6.01 7.30 16.16
N PRO A 168 -6.46 6.17 16.74
CA PRO A 168 -6.34 5.92 18.17
C PRO A 168 -4.89 5.72 18.63
N ARG A 169 -3.94 5.47 17.71
CA ARG A 169 -2.51 5.27 18.02
C ARG A 169 -1.68 6.53 17.88
N CYS A 170 -1.78 7.24 16.74
CA CYS A 170 -0.93 8.40 16.44
C CYS A 170 -1.67 9.73 16.36
N ASN A 171 -2.97 9.77 16.67
CA ASN A 171 -3.83 10.97 16.65
C ASN A 171 -3.85 11.73 15.31
N SER A 172 -3.37 11.09 14.24
CA SER A 172 -3.40 11.65 12.89
C SER A 172 -4.82 11.65 12.34
N SER A 173 -5.24 12.75 11.71
CA SER A 173 -6.56 12.83 11.08
C SER A 173 -6.58 12.04 9.76
N ARG A 174 -7.50 11.07 9.67
CA ARG A 174 -7.69 10.15 8.54
C ARG A 174 -9.19 9.92 8.30
N MET A 175 -9.56 9.34 7.17
CA MET A 175 -10.98 9.16 6.81
C MET A 175 -11.54 7.82 7.31
N PHE A 176 -10.87 6.71 7.01
CA PHE A 176 -11.35 5.36 7.40
C PHE A 176 -10.33 4.58 8.22
N TYR A 177 -9.04 4.73 7.88
CA TYR A 177 -7.96 4.01 8.53
C TYR A 177 -6.66 4.81 8.46
N CYS A 178 -5.75 4.49 9.39
CA CYS A 178 -4.41 5.03 9.42
C CYS A 178 -3.45 4.16 8.60
N TYR A 179 -2.89 4.75 7.55
CA TYR A 179 -1.92 4.10 6.68
C TYR A 179 -0.52 3.92 7.30
N THR A 180 -0.27 4.50 8.48
CA THR A 180 1.01 4.37 9.21
C THR A 180 0.89 3.36 10.34
N CYS A 181 -0.19 3.43 11.11
CA CYS A 181 -0.39 2.56 12.28
C CYS A 181 -1.14 1.26 11.96
N PHE A 182 -1.61 1.12 10.72
CA PHE A 182 -2.40 -0.02 10.22
C PHE A 182 -3.61 -0.35 11.10
N VAL A 183 -4.36 0.68 11.50
CA VAL A 183 -5.58 0.54 12.29
C VAL A 183 -6.70 1.42 11.75
N PRO A 184 -7.97 1.04 11.94
CA PRO A 184 -9.12 1.92 11.69
C PRO A 184 -9.05 3.21 12.51
N VAL A 185 -9.73 4.27 12.05
CA VAL A 185 -9.93 5.48 12.85
C VAL A 185 -11.01 5.25 13.91
N GLU A 186 -11.08 6.13 14.92
CA GLU A 186 -12.01 6.00 16.05
C GLU A 186 -13.49 5.87 15.63
N THR A 187 -13.89 6.48 14.52
CA THR A 187 -15.27 6.40 14.01
C THR A 187 -15.58 5.12 13.22
N VAL A 188 -14.60 4.24 13.01
CA VAL A 188 -14.75 2.97 12.29
C VAL A 188 -14.46 1.82 13.24
N PRO A 189 -15.48 1.21 13.86
CA PRO A 189 -15.30 0.10 14.78
C PRO A 189 -14.65 -1.11 14.10
N THR A 190 -13.58 -1.64 14.69
CA THR A 190 -12.84 -2.79 14.13
C THR A 190 -13.71 -4.04 13.98
N LYS A 191 -14.75 -4.20 14.82
CA LYS A 191 -15.69 -5.33 14.76
C LYS A 191 -16.57 -5.35 13.51
N GLU A 192 -16.79 -4.20 12.87
CA GLU A 192 -17.59 -4.08 11.65
C GLU A 192 -16.75 -4.27 10.38
N ILE A 193 -15.43 -4.43 10.51
CA ILE A 193 -14.53 -4.66 9.38
C ILE A 193 -14.35 -6.17 9.22
N PRO A 194 -14.55 -6.73 8.03
CA PRO A 194 -14.37 -8.17 7.81
C PRO A 194 -12.90 -8.55 8.04
N THR A 195 -12.70 -9.73 8.62
CA THR A 195 -11.37 -10.34 8.75
C THR A 195 -11.26 -11.53 7.81
N VAL A 196 -10.17 -11.63 7.07
CA VAL A 196 -9.85 -12.70 6.12
C VAL A 196 -8.70 -13.52 6.71
N LYS A 197 -8.85 -14.85 6.68
CA LYS A 197 -7.77 -15.78 7.01
C LYS A 197 -7.14 -16.30 5.72
N LEU A 198 -5.82 -16.27 5.68
CA LEU A 198 -5.06 -16.63 4.49
C LEU A 198 -4.38 -17.99 4.69
N PRO A 199 -4.32 -18.83 3.64
CA PRO A 199 -3.64 -20.13 3.72
C PRO A 199 -2.12 -19.98 3.84
N LEU A 200 -1.56 -18.82 3.50
CA LEU A 200 -0.13 -18.51 3.57
C LEU A 200 0.10 -17.17 4.28
N LYS A 201 1.22 -17.06 4.99
CA LYS A 201 1.67 -15.77 5.53
C LYS A 201 2.17 -14.86 4.41
N ILE A 202 1.98 -13.55 4.56
CA ILE A 202 2.46 -12.56 3.60
C ILE A 202 3.47 -11.63 4.26
N ASP A 203 4.61 -11.42 3.59
CA ASP A 203 5.47 -10.28 3.82
C ASP A 203 5.31 -9.28 2.67
N ILE A 204 4.97 -8.02 2.97
CA ILE A 204 4.93 -6.95 1.98
C ILE A 204 6.14 -6.04 2.21
N ILE A 205 7.01 -5.92 1.23
CA ILE A 205 8.17 -5.03 1.26
C ILE A 205 7.80 -3.71 0.61
N LYS A 206 7.63 -2.68 1.43
CA LYS A 206 7.24 -1.34 1.00
C LYS A 206 8.47 -0.46 0.73
N HIS A 207 8.49 0.16 -0.44
CA HIS A 207 9.53 1.14 -0.77
C HIS A 207 9.38 2.43 0.05
N PRO A 208 10.47 3.03 0.57
CA PRO A 208 10.40 4.19 1.46
C PRO A 208 9.80 5.44 0.80
N ASN A 209 9.91 5.56 -0.52
CA ASN A 209 9.35 6.70 -1.28
C ASN A 209 7.92 6.45 -1.78
N GLU A 210 7.36 5.26 -1.54
CA GLU A 210 5.98 4.97 -1.91
C GLU A 210 5.04 5.70 -0.93
N THR A 211 4.11 6.49 -1.47
CA THR A 211 3.27 7.36 -0.63
C THR A 211 2.24 6.53 0.12
N ASP A 212 2.24 6.58 1.46
CA ASP A 212 1.35 5.78 2.31
C ASP A 212 -0.14 5.95 1.96
N GLY A 213 -0.59 7.17 1.62
CA GLY A 213 -1.97 7.43 1.22
C GLY A 213 -2.37 6.91 -0.18
N LYS A 214 -1.41 6.38 -0.95
CA LYS A 214 -1.63 5.77 -2.27
C LYS A 214 -1.49 4.25 -2.26
N SER A 215 -0.69 3.71 -1.34
CA SER A 215 -0.45 2.29 -1.17
C SER A 215 -1.73 1.53 -0.81
N THR A 216 -1.97 0.41 -1.49
CA THR A 216 -3.05 -0.53 -1.16
C THR A 216 -2.58 -1.67 -0.27
N ALA A 217 -1.28 -1.77 0.05
CA ALA A 217 -0.74 -2.76 0.99
C ALA A 217 -1.41 -2.71 2.37
N VAL A 218 -1.78 -1.50 2.80
CA VAL A 218 -2.48 -1.25 4.07
C VAL A 218 -3.80 -2.03 4.16
N HIS A 219 -4.49 -2.24 3.03
CA HIS A 219 -5.75 -3.00 2.99
C HIS A 219 -5.52 -4.43 3.46
N ALA A 220 -4.48 -5.08 2.96
CA ALA A 220 -4.14 -6.45 3.34
C ALA A 220 -3.86 -6.56 4.85
N LYS A 221 -3.10 -5.61 5.43
CA LYS A 221 -2.81 -5.61 6.87
C LYS A 221 -4.04 -5.35 7.75
N LEU A 222 -4.99 -4.53 7.29
CA LEU A 222 -6.23 -4.27 8.02
C LEU A 222 -7.18 -5.46 8.01
N LEU A 223 -7.21 -6.20 6.89
CA LEU A 223 -8.18 -7.28 6.65
C LEU A 223 -7.65 -8.65 7.07
N ALA A 224 -6.33 -8.86 7.06
CA ALA A 224 -5.69 -10.10 7.49
C ALA A 224 -4.52 -9.79 8.45
N PRO A 225 -4.79 -9.23 9.65
CA PRO A 225 -3.75 -8.70 10.54
C PRO A 225 -2.77 -9.75 11.06
N ASP A 226 -3.23 -11.00 11.24
CA ASP A 226 -2.41 -12.11 11.75
C ASP A 226 -1.53 -12.74 10.67
N ASP A 227 -1.89 -12.56 9.40
CA ASP A 227 -1.25 -13.25 8.27
C ASP A 227 -0.33 -12.34 7.48
N VAL A 228 -0.53 -11.01 7.55
CA VAL A 228 0.21 -10.03 6.74
C VAL A 228 1.18 -9.24 7.61
N THR A 229 2.42 -9.09 7.18
CA THR A 229 3.42 -8.20 7.79
C THR A 229 3.94 -7.22 6.75
N ILE A 230 4.03 -5.93 7.08
CA ILE A 230 4.54 -4.90 6.18
C ILE A 230 5.90 -4.42 6.70
N TYR A 231 6.93 -4.55 5.88
CA TYR A 231 8.28 -4.07 6.13
C TYR A 231 8.58 -2.84 5.30
N LYS A 232 9.30 -1.87 5.86
CA LYS A 232 9.77 -0.70 5.11
C LYS A 232 11.23 -0.93 4.70
N TYR A 233 11.50 -0.94 3.40
CA TYR A 233 12.85 -1.11 2.87
C TYR A 233 13.77 0.05 3.32
N PRO A 234 15.03 -0.21 3.73
CA PRO A 234 15.80 -1.46 3.64
C PRO A 234 15.63 -2.45 4.80
N CYS A 235 14.79 -2.15 5.79
CA CYS A 235 14.59 -2.97 6.99
C CYS A 235 13.62 -4.15 6.71
N ILE A 236 14.10 -5.18 6.02
CA ILE A 236 13.35 -6.41 5.71
C ILE A 236 14.04 -7.65 6.34
N PRO A 237 13.33 -8.77 6.55
CA PRO A 237 13.88 -9.99 7.14
C PRO A 237 14.97 -10.66 6.30
N GLU A 238 15.79 -11.49 6.94
CA GLU A 238 16.63 -12.48 6.26
C GLU A 238 15.80 -13.71 5.89
N TYR A 239 15.91 -14.16 4.64
CA TYR A 239 15.13 -15.27 4.11
C TYR A 239 15.93 -16.56 3.84
N LYS A 240 17.27 -16.51 4.01
CA LYS A 240 18.22 -17.57 3.58
C LYS A 240 17.88 -18.97 4.07
N GLU A 241 17.54 -19.13 5.34
CA GLU A 241 17.30 -20.45 5.96
C GLU A 241 15.97 -21.08 5.52
N LYS A 242 14.98 -20.26 5.16
CA LYS A 242 13.61 -20.70 4.84
C LYS A 242 13.28 -20.53 3.36
N ARG A 243 14.29 -20.39 2.49
CA ARG A 243 14.10 -20.15 1.04
C ARG A 243 13.21 -21.19 0.36
N HIS A 244 13.22 -22.44 0.83
CA HIS A 244 12.40 -23.52 0.27
C HIS A 244 10.90 -23.42 0.62
N GLU A 245 10.55 -22.60 1.63
CA GLU A 245 9.17 -22.40 2.09
C GLU A 245 8.62 -21.00 1.70
N ILE A 246 9.41 -20.21 0.98
CA ILE A 246 9.16 -18.80 0.69
C ILE A 246 9.27 -18.55 -0.81
N ALA A 247 8.27 -17.89 -1.38
CA ALA A 247 8.32 -17.43 -2.76
C ALA A 247 8.00 -15.93 -2.88
N LEU A 248 8.45 -15.33 -3.97
CA LEU A 248 8.30 -13.91 -4.28
C LEU A 248 7.37 -13.74 -5.47
N ILE A 249 6.34 -12.89 -5.34
CA ILE A 249 5.51 -12.51 -6.49
C ILE A 249 6.21 -11.42 -7.28
N PHE A 250 6.82 -11.80 -8.39
CA PHE A 250 7.48 -10.88 -9.30
C PHE A 250 7.65 -11.51 -10.70
N PRO A 251 7.32 -10.81 -11.79
CA PRO A 251 7.59 -11.30 -13.14
C PRO A 251 9.09 -11.25 -13.45
N GLY A 252 9.63 -12.29 -14.08
CA GLY A 252 11.06 -12.38 -14.37
C GLY A 252 11.35 -13.47 -15.41
N PRO A 253 12.57 -13.52 -15.98
CA PRO A 253 12.91 -14.51 -17.01
C PRO A 253 12.83 -15.97 -16.53
N ASN A 254 12.96 -16.17 -15.21
CA ASN A 254 12.89 -17.48 -14.55
C ASN A 254 11.66 -17.60 -13.64
N SER A 255 10.64 -16.74 -13.83
CA SER A 255 9.40 -16.84 -13.07
C SER A 255 8.64 -18.11 -13.46
N VAL A 256 7.87 -18.65 -12.50
CA VAL A 256 6.99 -19.80 -12.72
C VAL A 256 5.53 -19.39 -12.56
N SER A 257 4.63 -20.13 -13.18
CA SER A 257 3.19 -19.90 -12.98
C SER A 257 2.73 -20.41 -11.62
N VAL A 258 1.59 -19.92 -11.13
CA VAL A 258 1.00 -20.41 -9.87
C VAL A 258 0.69 -21.92 -9.91
N LYS A 259 0.38 -22.48 -11.08
CA LYS A 259 0.11 -23.91 -11.27
C LYS A 259 1.34 -24.78 -10.99
N ASP A 260 2.52 -24.26 -11.30
CA ASP A 260 3.77 -25.01 -11.25
C ASP A 260 4.45 -24.95 -9.88
N ILE A 261 3.88 -24.20 -8.92
CA ILE A 261 4.40 -24.07 -7.56
C ILE A 261 4.59 -25.44 -6.92
N ALA A 262 3.60 -26.33 -7.01
CA ALA A 262 3.65 -27.67 -6.41
C ALA A 262 4.82 -28.50 -6.97
N PHE A 263 5.04 -28.45 -8.29
CA PHE A 263 6.13 -29.18 -8.95
C PHE A 263 7.51 -28.68 -8.51
N HIS A 264 7.68 -27.37 -8.42
CA HIS A 264 8.95 -26.77 -8.01
C HIS A 264 9.29 -27.10 -6.55
N LEU A 265 8.32 -27.07 -5.64
CA LEU A 265 8.56 -27.40 -4.22
C LEU A 265 8.92 -28.87 -3.99
N GLN A 266 8.34 -29.78 -4.78
CA GLN A 266 8.69 -31.21 -4.73
C GLN A 266 10.11 -31.48 -5.23
N LYS A 267 10.60 -30.72 -6.21
CA LYS A 267 11.98 -30.84 -6.73
C LYS A 267 13.04 -30.51 -5.67
N TYR A 268 12.79 -29.52 -4.82
CA TYR A 268 13.68 -29.19 -3.71
C TYR A 268 13.61 -30.22 -2.57
N SER A 269 12.42 -30.75 -2.30
CA SER A 269 12.24 -31.80 -1.28
C SER A 269 12.99 -33.09 -1.65
N LYS A 270 13.01 -33.44 -2.95
CA LYS A 270 13.77 -34.62 -3.44
C LYS A 270 15.28 -34.39 -3.42
N LYS A 271 15.76 -33.17 -3.70
CA LYS A 271 17.19 -32.85 -3.67
C LYS A 271 17.79 -32.95 -2.25
N ALA A 272 17.02 -32.57 -1.23
CA ALA A 272 17.45 -32.70 0.17
C ALA A 272 17.57 -34.17 0.65
N VAL A 273 16.95 -35.13 -0.04
CA VAL A 273 17.01 -36.57 0.32
C VAL A 273 18.17 -37.29 -0.37
N CYS A 274 18.71 -36.74 -1.46
CA CYS A 274 19.86 -37.32 -2.17
C CYS A 274 21.21 -36.61 -1.91
N ASP A 275 21.26 -35.53 -1.12
CA ASP A 275 22.52 -34.86 -0.73
C ASP A 275 23.12 -35.45 0.58
N ASN A 276 23.14 -36.77 0.71
CA ASN A 276 23.93 -37.48 1.74
C ASN A 276 25.20 -38.14 1.18
N ASP A 277 25.58 -37.83 -0.06
CA ASP A 277 26.89 -38.17 -0.58
C ASP A 277 27.62 -36.89 -1.00
N ASP A 278 28.76 -36.73 -0.35
CA ASP A 278 29.84 -35.78 -0.57
C ASP A 278 30.20 -35.69 -2.07
N ASP A 279 30.37 -34.46 -2.61
CA ASP A 279 31.44 -34.05 -3.54
C ASP A 279 31.06 -32.90 -4.52
N CYS A 280 31.79 -31.79 -4.35
CA CYS A 280 32.28 -30.79 -5.32
C CYS A 280 31.34 -30.10 -6.33
N SER A 281 31.26 -28.77 -6.16
CA SER A 281 31.34 -27.72 -7.19
C SER A 281 30.73 -27.98 -8.57
N ARG A 282 29.61 -27.29 -8.88
CA ARG A 282 29.37 -26.69 -10.22
C ARG A 282 28.20 -25.71 -10.19
N GLU A 283 28.48 -24.50 -10.65
CA GLU A 283 27.51 -23.48 -11.05
C GLU A 283 26.57 -24.01 -12.16
N PRO A 284 25.32 -23.51 -12.29
CA PRO A 284 24.47 -23.91 -13.40
C PRO A 284 24.92 -23.22 -14.69
N PHE A 285 25.52 -23.99 -15.59
CA PHE A 285 25.78 -23.57 -16.97
C PHE A 285 24.48 -23.45 -17.78
N LEU A 286 24.39 -22.35 -18.53
CA LEU A 286 23.54 -22.17 -19.71
C LEU A 286 23.91 -23.17 -20.81
N LYS A 287 22.90 -23.76 -21.48
CA LYS A 287 22.89 -24.02 -22.93
C LYS A 287 21.51 -24.41 -23.44
N GLN A 288 21.04 -23.68 -24.45
CA GLN A 288 19.91 -24.00 -25.33
C GLN A 288 20.23 -25.22 -26.21
N ALA A 289 19.23 -26.04 -26.55
CA ALA A 289 18.98 -26.51 -27.93
C ALA A 289 17.68 -27.35 -28.05
N LYS A 290 16.77 -26.81 -28.86
CA LYS A 290 15.72 -27.38 -29.73
C LYS A 290 15.77 -28.91 -30.00
N ILE A 291 14.72 -29.64 -29.62
CA ILE A 291 14.27 -30.91 -30.27
C ILE A 291 12.73 -30.99 -30.23
N GLU A 292 12.14 -31.35 -31.37
CA GLU A 292 10.70 -31.50 -31.67
C GLU A 292 10.04 -32.70 -30.94
N PRO A 293 8.69 -32.75 -30.85
CA PRO A 293 7.96 -33.70 -30.00
C PRO A 293 7.65 -35.03 -30.71
N LYS A 294 7.85 -36.15 -30.01
CA LYS A 294 7.23 -37.45 -30.34
C LYS A 294 6.65 -38.12 -29.09
N GLU A 295 5.31 -38.12 -29.09
CA GLU A 295 4.34 -39.13 -28.64
C GLU A 295 4.56 -39.95 -27.35
N GLU A 296 3.65 -39.67 -26.40
CA GLU A 296 2.85 -40.57 -25.56
C GLU A 296 3.36 -41.98 -25.21
N LYS A 297 3.54 -42.21 -23.90
CA LYS A 297 3.05 -43.44 -23.24
C LYS A 297 2.47 -43.13 -21.85
N ASN A 298 1.18 -43.40 -21.71
CA ASN A 298 0.45 -43.49 -20.46
C ASN A 298 0.75 -44.83 -19.75
N LEU A 299 1.03 -44.76 -18.45
CA LEU A 299 0.84 -45.82 -17.46
C LEU A 299 0.79 -45.07 -16.12
N GLY A 300 -0.29 -45.03 -15.35
CA GLY A 300 -1.20 -46.10 -14.98
C GLY A 300 -1.26 -46.10 -13.45
N GLU A 301 -2.07 -45.20 -12.90
CA GLU A 301 -2.84 -45.25 -11.65
C GLU A 301 -2.42 -46.23 -10.52
N CYS A 302 -1.95 -45.66 -9.39
CA CYS A 302 -2.30 -45.99 -7.98
C CYS A 302 -1.31 -45.18 -7.09
N ILE A 303 -1.72 -44.33 -6.14
CA ILE A 303 -2.31 -44.68 -4.84
C ILE A 303 -3.10 -43.45 -4.34
N ALA A 304 -4.39 -43.64 -4.09
CA ALA A 304 -5.18 -42.78 -3.23
C ALA A 304 -4.95 -43.20 -1.77
N SER A 305 -4.23 -42.38 -0.99
CA SER A 305 -4.36 -42.22 0.47
C SER A 305 -3.17 -41.43 1.05
N ASN A 306 -3.26 -40.10 0.98
CA ASN A 306 -2.81 -39.19 2.05
C ASN A 306 -3.36 -37.78 1.74
N ARG A 307 -4.42 -37.39 2.44
CA ARG A 307 -4.95 -36.01 2.42
C ARG A 307 -4.02 -35.17 3.30
N ASN A 308 -3.50 -34.06 2.76
CA ASN A 308 -2.48 -33.15 3.31
C ASN A 308 -1.01 -33.51 3.02
N GLU A 309 -0.62 -33.62 1.75
CA GLU A 309 0.75 -33.22 1.38
C GLU A 309 0.78 -31.69 1.30
N SER A 310 1.17 -31.06 2.41
CA SER A 310 1.34 -29.62 2.49
C SER A 310 2.29 -29.16 1.38
N THR A 311 1.84 -28.28 0.50
CA THR A 311 2.76 -27.53 -0.35
C THR A 311 3.76 -26.88 0.61
N GLY A 312 5.05 -27.22 0.54
CA GLY A 312 6.05 -26.78 1.52
C GLY A 312 6.18 -25.26 1.66
N LEU A 313 5.54 -24.51 0.76
CA LEU A 313 5.33 -23.08 0.80
C LEU A 313 4.48 -22.67 2.01
N LYS A 314 5.05 -21.82 2.86
CA LYS A 314 4.37 -21.26 4.05
C LYS A 314 4.18 -19.75 3.96
N LYS A 315 4.98 -19.07 3.13
CA LYS A 315 5.00 -17.61 3.07
C LYS A 315 5.24 -17.09 1.64
N ILE A 316 4.61 -15.96 1.34
CA ILE A 316 4.73 -15.25 0.08
C ILE A 316 5.15 -13.80 0.31
N ILE A 317 6.03 -13.30 -0.56
CA ILE A 317 6.52 -11.93 -0.53
C ILE A 317 5.90 -11.13 -1.68
N PHE A 318 5.45 -9.91 -1.39
CA PHE A 318 5.03 -8.91 -2.37
C PHE A 318 5.85 -7.63 -2.21
N ILE A 319 6.00 -6.87 -3.29
CA ILE A 319 6.67 -5.56 -3.28
C ILE A 319 5.63 -4.45 -3.46
N ASP A 320 5.57 -3.49 -2.54
CA ASP A 320 4.73 -2.29 -2.60
C ASP A 320 5.57 -1.07 -3.04
N SER A 321 5.60 -0.81 -4.34
CA SER A 321 6.28 0.34 -4.95
C SER A 321 5.74 0.68 -6.32
N THR A 322 6.00 1.90 -6.79
CA THR A 322 5.93 2.20 -8.23
C THR A 322 6.92 1.34 -9.02
N TRP A 323 6.60 1.01 -10.27
CA TRP A 323 7.43 0.14 -11.12
C TRP A 323 8.84 0.69 -11.36
N ASN A 324 8.99 2.01 -11.43
CA ASN A 324 10.30 2.65 -11.60
C ASN A 324 11.18 2.51 -10.34
N GLN A 325 10.58 2.31 -9.16
CA GLN A 325 11.30 2.17 -7.89
C GLN A 325 11.56 0.71 -7.53
N THR A 326 10.78 -0.23 -8.08
CA THR A 326 10.83 -1.66 -7.74
C THR A 326 12.22 -2.28 -7.92
N ASN A 327 12.97 -1.81 -8.92
CA ASN A 327 14.33 -2.30 -9.20
C ASN A 327 15.26 -2.24 -7.99
N LYS A 328 15.11 -1.25 -7.09
CA LYS A 328 15.95 -1.15 -5.88
C LYS A 328 15.70 -2.27 -4.88
N ILE A 329 14.48 -2.78 -4.83
CA ILE A 329 14.09 -3.82 -3.88
C ILE A 329 14.39 -5.19 -4.47
N ILE A 330 13.99 -5.43 -5.73
CA ILE A 330 14.16 -6.75 -6.36
C ILE A 330 15.64 -7.15 -6.49
N THR A 331 16.58 -6.20 -6.60
CA THR A 331 18.02 -6.48 -6.66
C THR A 331 18.66 -6.80 -5.31
N ASP A 332 17.93 -6.70 -4.20
CA ASP A 332 18.45 -6.99 -2.85
C ASP A 332 18.83 -8.47 -2.71
N GLU A 333 20.01 -8.74 -2.16
CA GLU A 333 20.59 -10.08 -1.99
C GLU A 333 19.69 -11.03 -1.18
N ARG A 334 18.88 -10.50 -0.26
CA ARG A 334 17.96 -11.29 0.56
C ARG A 334 16.82 -11.88 -0.25
N LEU A 335 16.46 -11.21 -1.36
CA LEU A 335 15.43 -11.66 -2.29
C LEU A 335 16.01 -12.48 -3.44
N GLN A 336 17.32 -12.35 -3.72
CA GLN A 336 18.00 -13.17 -4.72
C GLN A 336 17.91 -14.67 -4.37
N GLY A 337 17.59 -15.48 -5.38
CA GLY A 337 17.47 -16.93 -5.24
C GLY A 337 16.14 -17.43 -4.66
N LEU A 338 15.20 -16.55 -4.31
CA LEU A 338 13.83 -16.97 -4.03
C LEU A 338 13.12 -17.42 -5.31
N LEU A 339 12.21 -18.38 -5.19
CA LEU A 339 11.31 -18.76 -6.28
C LEU A 339 10.47 -17.54 -6.67
N GLN A 340 10.55 -17.13 -7.93
CA GLN A 340 9.73 -16.05 -8.46
C GLN A 340 8.47 -16.63 -9.09
N ILE A 341 7.31 -16.08 -8.73
CA ILE A 341 6.01 -16.48 -9.25
C ILE A 341 5.43 -15.30 -10.03
N GLU A 342 5.00 -15.58 -11.25
CA GLU A 342 4.30 -14.65 -12.10
C GLU A 342 2.81 -14.94 -12.11
N LEU A 343 2.02 -13.88 -11.92
CA LEU A 343 0.57 -13.96 -11.95
C LEU A 343 0.06 -13.91 -13.39
N LYS A 344 -1.08 -14.57 -13.65
CA LYS A 344 -1.78 -14.44 -14.93
C LYS A 344 -2.10 -12.96 -15.21
N THR A 345 -1.93 -12.55 -16.47
CA THR A 345 -2.24 -11.19 -16.94
C THR A 345 -3.71 -10.87 -16.70
N ARG A 346 -3.97 -9.75 -16.01
CA ARG A 346 -5.31 -9.29 -15.63
C ARG A 346 -5.42 -7.79 -15.72
N LYS A 347 -6.58 -7.30 -16.14
CA LYS A 347 -6.86 -5.87 -16.16
C LYS A 347 -7.08 -5.34 -14.75
N THR A 348 -6.32 -4.34 -14.35
CA THR A 348 -6.46 -3.68 -13.05
C THR A 348 -7.67 -2.75 -13.02
N CYS A 349 -8.30 -2.66 -11.84
CA CYS A 349 -9.28 -1.63 -11.52
C CYS A 349 -8.66 -0.45 -10.76
N PHE A 350 -7.34 -0.43 -10.59
CA PHE A 350 -6.66 0.58 -9.80
C PHE A 350 -6.74 1.96 -10.45
N TRP A 351 -7.34 2.91 -9.75
CA TRP A 351 -7.67 4.23 -10.30
C TRP A 351 -6.47 5.18 -10.45
N ARG A 352 -5.28 4.82 -9.96
CA ARG A 352 -4.05 5.63 -10.05
C ARG A 352 -3.06 5.02 -11.06
N HIS A 353 -3.49 4.85 -12.30
CA HIS A 353 -2.64 4.32 -13.37
C HIS A 353 -1.34 5.13 -13.53
N GLN A 354 -0.24 4.43 -13.82
CA GLN A 354 1.03 5.05 -14.14
C GLN A 354 1.07 5.38 -15.63
N LYS A 355 1.35 6.63 -15.99
CA LYS A 355 1.41 7.07 -17.40
C LYS A 355 2.42 6.21 -18.17
N GLY A 356 2.01 5.71 -19.34
CA GLY A 356 2.86 4.88 -20.22
C GLY A 356 3.07 3.44 -19.73
N LYS A 357 2.31 2.97 -18.72
CA LYS A 357 2.31 1.57 -18.27
C LYS A 357 1.00 0.90 -18.69
N PRO A 358 1.01 -0.41 -18.97
CA PRO A 358 -0.19 -1.13 -19.35
C PRO A 358 -1.20 -1.18 -18.20
N ASP A 359 -2.47 -1.35 -18.54
CA ASP A 359 -3.57 -1.55 -17.57
C ASP A 359 -3.58 -2.98 -16.99
N THR A 360 -2.53 -3.75 -17.22
CA THR A 360 -2.31 -5.08 -16.66
C THR A 360 -1.50 -5.07 -15.37
N TYR A 361 -0.97 -3.91 -14.99
CA TYR A 361 -0.15 -3.73 -13.79
C TYR A 361 -1.05 -3.56 -12.55
N LEU A 362 -1.20 -4.66 -11.81
CA LEU A 362 -2.03 -4.75 -10.62
C LEU A 362 -1.52 -3.87 -9.48
N SER A 363 -2.44 -3.33 -8.67
CA SER A 363 -2.08 -2.80 -7.36
C SER A 363 -1.73 -3.92 -6.37
N THR A 364 -1.05 -3.60 -5.27
CA THR A 364 -0.60 -4.61 -4.30
C THR A 364 -1.74 -5.48 -3.76
N ILE A 365 -2.88 -4.88 -3.40
CA ILE A 365 -4.03 -5.66 -2.91
C ILE A 365 -4.67 -6.54 -3.97
N GLU A 366 -4.71 -6.09 -5.23
CA GLU A 366 -5.21 -6.92 -6.34
C GLU A 366 -4.26 -8.08 -6.62
N ALA A 367 -2.95 -7.84 -6.60
CA ALA A 367 -1.95 -8.90 -6.76
C ALA A 367 -2.08 -9.96 -5.67
N ILE A 368 -2.28 -9.54 -4.40
CA ILE A 368 -2.53 -10.45 -3.28
C ILE A 368 -3.83 -11.24 -3.52
N TYR A 369 -4.93 -10.57 -3.84
CA TYR A 369 -6.21 -11.20 -4.09
C TYR A 369 -6.12 -12.26 -5.21
N TYR A 370 -5.61 -11.87 -6.38
CA TYR A 370 -5.54 -12.76 -7.53
C TYR A 370 -4.56 -13.93 -7.31
N PHE A 371 -3.46 -13.70 -6.57
CA PHE A 371 -2.59 -14.78 -6.15
C PHE A 371 -3.35 -15.83 -5.33
N PHE A 372 -4.14 -15.43 -4.32
CA PHE A 372 -4.87 -16.40 -3.50
C PHE A 372 -6.02 -17.09 -4.24
N VAL A 373 -6.68 -16.41 -5.17
CA VAL A 373 -7.67 -17.05 -6.06
C VAL A 373 -6.99 -18.13 -6.91
N ASP A 374 -5.89 -17.80 -7.60
CA ASP A 374 -5.15 -18.78 -8.40
C ASP A 374 -4.60 -19.91 -7.52
N TYR A 375 -4.03 -19.58 -6.36
CA TYR A 375 -3.47 -20.58 -5.44
C TYR A 375 -4.54 -21.55 -4.94
N HIS A 376 -5.73 -21.07 -4.60
CA HIS A 376 -6.81 -21.92 -4.12
C HIS A 376 -7.34 -22.86 -5.20
N GLN A 377 -7.46 -22.37 -6.44
CA GLN A 377 -7.95 -23.18 -7.56
C GLN A 377 -6.90 -24.17 -8.07
N GLU A 378 -5.66 -23.72 -8.24
CA GLU A 378 -4.62 -24.47 -8.93
C GLU A 378 -3.80 -25.35 -7.99
N VAL A 379 -3.57 -24.87 -6.75
CA VAL A 379 -2.69 -25.55 -5.77
C VAL A 379 -3.50 -26.31 -4.74
N LEU A 380 -4.50 -25.67 -4.11
CA LEU A 380 -5.38 -26.36 -3.17
C LEU A 380 -6.40 -27.28 -3.87
N LYS A 381 -6.64 -27.06 -5.17
CA LYS A 381 -7.62 -27.81 -5.99
C LYS A 381 -9.02 -27.77 -5.40
N GLU A 382 -9.37 -26.65 -4.77
CA GLU A 382 -10.67 -26.40 -4.15
C GLU A 382 -11.50 -25.42 -4.99
N ASN A 383 -12.83 -25.54 -4.88
CA ASN A 383 -13.74 -24.61 -5.55
C ASN A 383 -13.74 -23.25 -4.85
N TYR A 384 -13.34 -22.21 -5.57
CA TYR A 384 -13.39 -20.84 -5.10
C TYR A 384 -14.84 -20.37 -4.93
N LYS A 385 -15.18 -19.91 -3.72
CA LYS A 385 -16.51 -19.43 -3.30
C LYS A 385 -16.46 -18.01 -2.72
N GLY A 386 -15.41 -17.23 -3.03
CA GLY A 386 -15.27 -15.86 -2.53
C GLY A 386 -14.53 -15.76 -1.18
N GLN A 387 -13.78 -16.80 -0.79
CA GLN A 387 -13.06 -16.85 0.49
C GLN A 387 -12.15 -15.64 0.74
N TYR A 388 -11.65 -15.03 -0.33
CA TYR A 388 -10.72 -13.90 -0.27
C TYR A 388 -11.31 -12.61 -0.83
N ASP A 389 -12.58 -12.58 -1.22
CA ASP A 389 -13.22 -11.40 -1.84
C ASP A 389 -13.12 -10.19 -0.91
N ASN A 390 -13.30 -10.41 0.40
CA ASN A 390 -13.18 -9.36 1.40
C ASN A 390 -11.79 -8.72 1.49
N LEU A 391 -10.72 -9.27 0.89
CA LEU A 391 -9.44 -8.55 0.71
C LEU A 391 -9.63 -7.26 -0.10
N LEU A 392 -10.61 -7.24 -0.99
CA LEU A 392 -10.97 -6.08 -1.80
C LEU A 392 -12.01 -5.18 -1.13
N PHE A 393 -12.36 -5.40 0.15
CA PHE A 393 -13.38 -4.62 0.87
C PHE A 393 -13.11 -3.10 0.85
N PHE A 394 -11.91 -2.65 1.23
CA PHE A 394 -11.57 -1.23 1.14
C PHE A 394 -11.36 -0.78 -0.31
N PHE A 395 -10.83 -1.66 -1.15
CA PHE A 395 -10.49 -1.35 -2.54
C PHE A 395 -11.75 -1.05 -3.37
N SER A 396 -12.76 -1.91 -3.31
CA SER A 396 -14.01 -1.75 -4.06
C SER A 396 -14.82 -0.53 -3.60
N PHE A 397 -14.78 -0.22 -2.30
CA PHE A 397 -15.37 1.00 -1.76
C PHE A 397 -14.71 2.25 -2.37
N MET A 398 -13.37 2.31 -2.30
CA MET A 398 -12.60 3.43 -2.86
C MET A 398 -12.76 3.56 -4.38
N TYR A 399 -12.78 2.42 -5.08
CA TYR A 399 -13.05 2.37 -6.52
C TYR A 399 -14.40 2.99 -6.85
N SER A 400 -15.45 2.61 -6.13
CA SER A 400 -16.80 3.14 -6.32
C SER A 400 -16.88 4.64 -6.06
N LEU A 401 -16.23 5.13 -5.00
CA LEU A 401 -16.15 6.57 -4.71
C LEU A 401 -15.52 7.36 -5.87
N ILE A 402 -14.45 6.84 -6.43
CA ILE A 402 -13.67 7.53 -7.47
C ILE A 402 -14.36 7.43 -8.82
N LYS A 403 -14.98 6.30 -9.14
CA LYS A 403 -15.82 6.14 -10.33
C LYS A 403 -16.98 7.12 -10.30
N ASN A 404 -17.70 7.21 -9.18
CA ASN A 404 -18.82 8.15 -9.01
C ASN A 404 -18.36 9.61 -9.16
N ALA A 405 -17.22 9.97 -8.54
CA ALA A 405 -16.66 11.31 -8.68
C ALA A 405 -16.27 11.67 -10.13
N LYS A 406 -15.80 10.71 -10.93
CA LYS A 406 -15.52 10.90 -12.36
C LYS A 406 -16.80 11.06 -13.18
N CYS A 407 -17.81 10.24 -12.93
CA CYS A 407 -19.08 10.31 -13.64
C CYS A 407 -19.82 11.64 -13.40
N CYS A 408 -19.73 12.21 -12.20
CA CYS A 408 -20.32 13.53 -11.92
C CYS A 408 -19.66 14.67 -12.71
N LYS A 409 -18.38 14.54 -13.10
CA LYS A 409 -17.66 15.58 -13.85
C LYS A 409 -17.90 15.54 -15.36
N GLY A 410 -18.27 14.39 -15.92
CA GLY A 410 -18.57 14.27 -17.36
C GLY A 410 -19.98 14.70 -17.74
N LYS A 411 -20.73 15.33 -16.82
CA LYS A 411 -22.11 15.79 -16.99
C LYS A 411 -22.24 17.32 -16.92
N GLU A 412 -21.13 18.04 -16.78
CA GLU A 412 -21.01 19.50 -16.95
C GLU A 412 -20.30 19.78 -18.27
#